data_AF-A0A257NEB6-F1
#
_entry.id   AF-A0A257NEB6-F1
#
_cell.length_a   1.000
_cell.length_b   1.000
_cell.length_c   1.000
_cell.angle_alpha   90.00
_cell.angle_beta   90.00
_cell.angle_gamma   90.00
#
_symmetry.space_group_name_H-M   'P 1'
#
loop_
_entity.id
_entity.type
_entity.pdbx_description
1 polymer ?
#
loop_
_entity_poly.entity_id
_entity_poly.type
_entity_poly.pdbx_seq_one_letter_code
_entity_poly.pdbx_strand_id
1 'polypeptide(L)'
;MLRKLNHAAAARLLGISFILLGFPAFAEPPVVEEVLGVLGMDKRQINELAQGQPITYALSEDSADELAVGIAWYLPVPLVKVAGHLRLEHPDSLDIDVTAHGMLTEHGGTDSLSPVVLYKEVAQALLDAEPGDEFNLSADELGSFKTLKKLLNRTPHRAIEDVVG
;
A
#
# COMPACT_ATOMS: atom_id res chain seq x y z
N MET A 1 -26.63 -44.23 54.92
CA MET A 1 -26.60 -43.30 56.06
C MET A 1 -25.41 -42.35 55.87
N LEU A 2 -25.68 -41.05 55.95
CA LEU A 2 -24.83 -39.90 55.59
C LEU A 2 -23.49 -39.85 56.35
N ARG A 3 -22.41 -39.46 55.65
CA ARG A 3 -21.29 -38.76 56.29
C ARG A 3 -21.06 -37.44 55.57
N LYS A 4 -21.57 -36.36 56.16
CA LYS A 4 -21.15 -34.98 55.85
C LYS A 4 -19.76 -34.76 56.46
N LEU A 5 -18.87 -34.07 55.74
CA LEU A 5 -17.93 -33.17 56.38
C LEU A 5 -17.72 -31.94 55.48
N ASN A 6 -17.61 -30.80 56.13
CA ASN A 6 -18.03 -29.49 55.68
C ASN A 6 -16.93 -28.70 54.94
N HIS A 7 -17.40 -27.66 54.27
CA HIS A 7 -16.63 -26.55 53.74
C HIS A 7 -15.76 -25.84 54.79
N ALA A 8 -14.77 -25.12 54.24
CA ALA A 8 -14.01 -24.02 54.81
C ALA A 8 -12.77 -24.41 55.64
N ALA A 9 -11.59 -24.22 55.05
CA ALA A 9 -10.70 -23.12 55.42
C ALA A 9 -9.34 -23.23 54.72
N ALA A 10 -8.94 -22.11 54.11
CA ALA A 10 -7.58 -21.57 54.08
C ALA A 10 -6.51 -22.30 53.24
N ALA A 11 -5.57 -21.65 52.57
CA ALA A 11 -5.37 -20.25 52.18
C ALA A 11 -4.13 -20.21 51.25
N ARG A 12 -3.98 -19.08 50.55
CA ARG A 12 -2.72 -18.50 50.02
C ARG A 12 -2.13 -19.09 48.73
N LEU A 13 -2.36 -18.34 47.66
CA LEU A 13 -1.33 -17.67 46.84
C LEU A 13 -0.06 -18.46 46.52
N LEU A 14 0.01 -18.95 45.29
CA LEU A 14 1.23 -18.84 44.49
C LEU A 14 0.83 -18.65 43.03
N GLY A 15 0.87 -17.40 42.60
CA GLY A 15 0.78 -17.04 41.20
C GLY A 15 1.98 -17.62 40.47
N ILE A 16 1.72 -18.55 39.56
CA ILE A 16 2.61 -18.80 38.44
C ILE A 16 1.91 -18.17 37.26
N SER A 17 2.27 -16.91 37.04
CA SER A 17 2.10 -16.22 35.76
C SER A 17 2.88 -17.03 34.72
N PHE A 18 2.24 -18.01 34.11
CA PHE A 18 2.74 -18.61 32.89
C PHE A 18 2.39 -17.61 31.78
N ILE A 19 3.22 -16.57 31.66
CA ILE A 19 3.34 -15.84 30.40
C ILE A 19 3.90 -16.87 29.43
N LEU A 20 3.00 -17.61 28.78
CA LEU A 20 3.28 -18.23 27.50
C LEU A 20 3.73 -17.10 26.59
N LEU A 21 5.04 -16.92 26.49
CA LEU A 21 5.68 -16.29 25.35
C LEU A 21 5.31 -17.16 24.14
N GLY A 22 4.11 -16.92 23.62
CA GLY A 22 3.69 -17.43 22.33
C GLY A 22 4.58 -16.77 21.31
N PHE A 23 5.65 -17.48 20.91
CA PHE A 23 6.14 -17.29 19.56
C PHE A 23 4.94 -17.51 18.65
N PRO A 24 4.58 -16.58 17.74
CA PRO A 24 3.58 -16.89 16.76
C PRO A 24 4.06 -18.15 16.06
N ALA A 25 3.32 -19.25 16.23
CA ALA A 25 3.52 -20.42 15.41
C ALA A 25 3.21 -19.94 13.99
N PHE A 26 4.25 -19.65 13.22
CA PHE A 26 4.10 -19.51 11.79
C PHE A 26 3.50 -20.84 11.33
N ALA A 27 2.27 -20.79 10.83
CA ALA A 27 1.68 -21.94 10.18
C ALA A 27 2.67 -22.42 9.11
N GLU A 28 2.87 -23.73 9.02
CA GLU A 28 3.63 -24.28 7.90
C GLU A 28 3.00 -23.77 6.60
N PRO A 29 3.82 -23.26 5.66
CA PRO A 29 3.29 -22.78 4.40
C PRO A 29 2.56 -23.94 3.70
N PRO A 30 1.38 -23.69 3.10
CA PRO A 30 0.65 -24.71 2.36
C PRO A 30 1.54 -25.29 1.25
N VAL A 31 1.33 -26.57 0.95
CA VAL A 31 2.08 -27.24 -0.12
C VAL A 31 1.67 -26.59 -1.46
N VAL A 32 2.62 -26.46 -2.39
CA VAL A 32 2.41 -25.75 -3.66
C VAL A 32 1.18 -26.27 -4.40
N GLU A 33 0.98 -27.58 -4.44
CA GLU A 33 -0.17 -28.21 -5.10
C GLU A 33 -1.51 -27.85 -4.45
N GLU A 34 -1.53 -27.61 -3.14
CA GLU A 34 -2.72 -27.16 -2.42
C GLU A 34 -3.09 -25.72 -2.81
N VAL A 35 -2.08 -24.84 -2.89
CA VAL A 35 -2.27 -23.45 -3.34
C VAL A 35 -2.73 -23.40 -4.80
N LEU A 36 -2.10 -24.17 -5.68
CA LEU A 36 -2.47 -24.22 -7.10
C LEU A 36 -3.86 -24.86 -7.29
N GLY A 37 -4.24 -25.81 -6.43
CA GLY A 37 -5.58 -26.39 -6.41
C GLY A 37 -6.66 -25.38 -6.02
N VAL A 38 -6.39 -24.49 -5.05
CA VAL A 38 -7.31 -23.39 -4.68
C VAL A 38 -7.52 -22.40 -5.84
N LEU A 39 -6.49 -22.19 -6.66
CA LEU A 39 -6.57 -21.36 -7.86
C LEU A 39 -7.32 -22.03 -9.03
N GLY A 40 -7.87 -23.24 -8.81
CA GLY A 40 -8.66 -23.95 -9.82
C GLY A 40 -7.82 -24.57 -10.95
N MET A 41 -6.50 -24.68 -10.77
CA MET A 41 -5.62 -25.23 -11.81
C MET A 41 -5.75 -26.75 -11.92
N ASP A 42 -5.87 -27.23 -13.16
CA ASP A 42 -5.88 -28.66 -13.46
C ASP A 42 -4.45 -29.25 -13.44
N LYS A 43 -4.34 -30.60 -13.37
CA LYS A 43 -3.04 -31.29 -13.30
C LYS A 43 -2.13 -31.01 -14.50
N ARG A 44 -2.68 -30.75 -15.68
CA ARG A 44 -1.88 -30.43 -16.88
C ARG A 44 -1.32 -29.02 -16.74
N GLN A 45 -2.13 -28.04 -16.32
CA GLN A 45 -1.68 -26.67 -16.06
C GLN A 45 -0.58 -26.61 -14.98
N ILE A 46 -0.73 -27.41 -13.91
CA ILE A 46 0.31 -27.52 -12.87
C ILE A 46 1.62 -28.09 -13.45
N ASN A 47 1.55 -29.11 -14.31
CA ASN A 47 2.72 -29.67 -14.96
C ASN A 47 3.37 -28.70 -15.96
N GLU A 48 2.59 -27.94 -16.73
CA GLU A 48 3.09 -26.90 -17.65
C GLU A 48 3.79 -25.78 -16.86
N LEU A 49 3.20 -25.34 -15.76
CA LEU A 49 3.80 -24.37 -14.84
C LEU A 49 5.12 -24.89 -14.23
N ALA A 50 5.16 -26.17 -13.84
CA ALA A 50 6.38 -26.81 -13.33
C ALA A 50 7.51 -26.89 -14.38
N GLN A 51 7.17 -26.83 -15.67
CA GLN A 51 8.14 -26.73 -16.78
C GLN A 51 8.52 -25.28 -17.12
N GLY A 52 8.08 -24.31 -16.32
CA GLY A 52 8.32 -22.88 -16.53
C GLY A 52 7.52 -22.29 -17.69
N GLN A 53 6.46 -22.97 -18.14
CA GLN A 53 5.58 -22.42 -19.15
C GLN A 53 4.58 -21.44 -18.52
N PRO A 54 4.29 -20.31 -19.17
CA PRO A 54 3.20 -19.44 -18.76
C PRO A 54 1.87 -20.16 -18.99
N ILE A 55 1.02 -20.19 -17.96
CA ILE A 55 -0.31 -20.76 -18.07
C ILE A 55 -1.38 -19.66 -17.91
N THR A 56 -2.45 -19.79 -18.69
CA THR A 56 -3.69 -19.04 -18.49
C THR A 56 -4.69 -19.97 -17.83
N TYR A 57 -5.33 -19.50 -16.77
CA TYR A 57 -6.37 -20.24 -16.07
C TYR A 57 -7.52 -19.28 -15.77
N ALA A 58 -8.74 -19.82 -15.83
CA ALA A 58 -9.94 -19.06 -15.52
C ALA A 58 -10.07 -18.95 -14.00
N LEU A 59 -10.22 -17.73 -13.52
CA LEU A 59 -10.65 -17.48 -12.14
C LEU A 59 -12.18 -17.53 -12.10
N SER A 60 -12.75 -17.82 -10.93
CA SER A 60 -14.20 -17.72 -10.77
C SER A 60 -14.60 -16.25 -10.83
N GLU A 61 -15.59 -15.95 -11.67
CA GLU A 61 -16.26 -14.63 -11.74
C GLU A 61 -17.58 -14.74 -10.97
N ASP A 62 -17.91 -13.75 -10.14
CA ASP A 62 -19.11 -13.78 -9.31
C ASP A 62 -20.32 -13.17 -10.04
N SER A 63 -20.10 -12.46 -11.15
CA SER A 63 -21.14 -11.87 -12.00
C SER A 63 -20.76 -11.85 -13.49
N ALA A 64 -21.76 -11.62 -14.36
CA ALA A 64 -21.58 -11.63 -15.81
C ALA A 64 -20.92 -10.34 -16.37
N ASP A 65 -20.73 -9.33 -15.53
CA ASP A 65 -20.03 -8.07 -15.81
C ASP A 65 -18.60 -8.03 -15.25
N GLU A 66 -18.14 -9.13 -14.65
CA GLU A 66 -16.76 -9.31 -14.19
C GLU A 66 -15.93 -10.08 -15.22
N LEU A 67 -14.66 -9.68 -15.38
CA LEU A 67 -13.67 -10.42 -16.16
C LEU A 67 -12.45 -10.66 -15.28
N ALA A 68 -12.15 -11.93 -14.97
CA ALA A 68 -11.03 -12.30 -14.13
C ALA A 68 -10.00 -13.13 -14.91
N VAL A 69 -8.81 -12.56 -15.13
CA VAL A 69 -7.70 -13.24 -15.82
C VAL A 69 -6.53 -13.39 -14.85
N GLY A 70 -6.10 -14.64 -14.63
CA GLY A 70 -4.90 -14.96 -13.85
C GLY A 70 -3.73 -15.39 -14.74
N ILE A 71 -2.53 -14.94 -14.40
CA ILE A 71 -1.26 -15.42 -14.97
C ILE A 71 -0.40 -15.96 -13.82
N ALA A 72 0.18 -17.14 -14.00
CA ALA A 72 1.08 -17.74 -13.02
C ALA A 72 2.43 -18.11 -13.66
N TRP A 73 3.52 -17.79 -12.97
CA TRP A 73 4.91 -18.12 -13.36
C TRP A 73 5.69 -18.71 -12.19
N TYR A 74 6.58 -19.66 -12.50
CA TYR A 74 7.55 -20.17 -11.54
C TYR A 74 8.82 -19.31 -11.57
N LEU A 75 9.18 -18.71 -10.45
CA LEU A 75 10.39 -17.91 -10.31
C LEU A 75 11.41 -18.68 -9.46
N PRO A 76 12.62 -19.01 -9.99
CA PRO A 76 13.63 -19.77 -9.26
C PRO A 76 14.40 -18.87 -8.28
N VAL A 77 13.68 -18.17 -7.41
CA VAL A 77 14.25 -17.26 -6.42
C VAL A 77 13.60 -17.49 -5.04
N PRO A 78 14.33 -17.27 -3.93
CA PRO A 78 13.75 -17.40 -2.59
C PRO A 78 12.56 -16.45 -2.41
N LEU A 79 11.46 -16.97 -1.85
CA LEU A 79 10.25 -16.19 -1.60
C LEU A 79 10.52 -14.93 -0.77
N VAL A 80 11.45 -14.98 0.18
CA VAL A 80 11.86 -13.81 0.97
C VAL A 80 12.46 -12.69 0.11
N LYS A 81 13.14 -13.01 -1.00
CA LYS A 81 13.66 -12.01 -1.94
C LYS A 81 12.54 -11.42 -2.78
N VAL A 82 11.57 -12.24 -3.20
CA VAL A 82 10.38 -11.77 -3.93
C VAL A 82 9.53 -10.88 -3.04
N ALA A 83 9.21 -11.33 -1.83
CA ALA A 83 8.49 -10.54 -0.84
C ALA A 83 9.26 -9.27 -0.45
N GLY A 84 10.59 -9.36 -0.34
CA GLY A 84 11.46 -8.20 -0.13
C GLY A 84 11.34 -7.21 -1.30
N HIS A 85 11.37 -7.69 -2.54
CA HIS A 85 11.25 -6.85 -3.73
C HIS A 85 9.87 -6.22 -3.88
N LEU A 86 8.80 -7.00 -3.72
CA LEU A 86 7.41 -6.50 -3.69
C LEU A 86 7.14 -5.53 -2.53
N ARG A 87 7.93 -5.58 -1.45
CA ARG A 87 7.89 -4.62 -0.34
C ARG A 87 8.83 -3.42 -0.52
N LEU A 88 9.86 -3.55 -1.35
CA LEU A 88 10.88 -2.54 -1.63
C LEU A 88 10.55 -1.71 -2.88
N GLU A 89 9.75 -2.24 -3.79
CA GLU A 89 9.12 -1.46 -4.84
C GLU A 89 8.04 -0.61 -4.19
N HIS A 90 8.35 0.68 -4.06
CA HIS A 90 7.46 1.74 -3.64
C HIS A 90 6.09 1.52 -4.30
N PRO A 91 5.01 1.25 -3.54
CA PRO A 91 3.69 1.02 -4.12
C PRO A 91 3.24 2.22 -4.99
N ASP A 92 3.76 3.41 -4.69
CA ASP A 92 3.61 4.63 -5.48
C ASP A 92 4.11 4.49 -6.93
N SER A 93 5.06 3.59 -7.22
CA SER A 93 5.58 3.35 -8.58
C SER A 93 4.73 2.40 -9.43
N LEU A 94 3.76 1.71 -8.82
CA LEU A 94 2.77 0.88 -9.53
C LEU A 94 1.50 1.67 -9.88
N ASP A 95 1.34 2.87 -9.30
CA ASP A 95 0.30 3.79 -9.70
C ASP A 95 0.77 4.57 -10.95
N ILE A 96 0.12 4.29 -12.08
CA ILE A 96 0.36 4.96 -13.37
C ILE A 96 0.19 6.49 -13.24
N ASP A 97 -0.58 6.96 -12.26
CA ASP A 97 -0.87 8.38 -12.07
C ASP A 97 0.22 9.10 -11.25
N VAL A 98 1.19 8.38 -10.67
CA VAL A 98 2.32 8.98 -9.96
C VAL A 98 3.40 9.42 -10.95
N THR A 99 3.45 10.72 -11.20
CA THR A 99 4.39 11.34 -12.16
C THR A 99 5.74 11.74 -11.54
N ALA A 100 5.82 11.86 -10.22
CA ALA A 100 7.06 12.16 -9.48
C ALA A 100 6.99 11.64 -8.03
N HIS A 101 8.11 11.15 -7.50
CA HIS A 101 8.26 10.75 -6.10
C HIS A 101 9.65 11.13 -5.57
N GLY A 102 9.77 11.32 -4.26
CA GLY A 102 11.04 11.65 -3.63
C GLY A 102 10.90 11.82 -2.12
N MET A 103 12.02 11.67 -1.40
CA MET A 103 12.05 11.86 0.05
C MET A 103 12.32 13.33 0.38
N LEU A 104 11.37 13.97 1.07
CA LEU A 104 11.59 15.29 1.67
C LEU A 104 12.48 15.10 2.90
N THR A 105 13.77 15.41 2.74
CA THR A 105 14.68 15.47 3.89
C THR A 105 14.57 16.83 4.56
N GLU A 106 14.91 16.91 5.84
CA GLU A 106 14.94 18.15 6.63
C GLU A 106 15.88 19.24 6.07
N HIS A 107 16.73 18.89 5.09
CA HIS A 107 17.61 19.80 4.35
C HIS A 107 17.16 20.03 2.90
N GLY A 108 16.04 19.41 2.48
CA GLY A 108 15.47 19.56 1.16
C GLY A 108 14.75 20.89 1.02
N GLY A 109 15.33 21.81 0.26
CA GLY A 109 14.67 23.06 -0.14
C GLY A 109 13.63 22.83 -1.24
N THR A 110 13.05 23.93 -1.74
CA THR A 110 12.10 23.94 -2.87
C THR A 110 12.63 23.23 -4.12
N ASP A 111 13.95 23.18 -4.30
CA ASP A 111 14.60 22.48 -5.41
C ASP A 111 14.32 20.97 -5.42
N SER A 112 14.02 20.40 -4.24
CA SER A 112 13.62 18.99 -4.11
C SER A 112 12.25 18.72 -4.74
N LEU A 113 11.45 19.77 -4.98
CA LEU A 113 10.16 19.72 -5.66
C LEU A 113 10.27 20.04 -7.15
N SER A 114 11.46 20.32 -7.68
CA SER A 114 11.66 20.61 -9.11
C SER A 114 11.13 19.54 -10.08
N PRO A 115 11.08 18.23 -9.74
CA PRO A 115 10.45 17.24 -10.61
C PRO A 115 8.91 17.29 -10.60
N VAL A 116 8.29 17.97 -9.63
CA VAL A 116 6.84 18.07 -9.52
C VAL A 116 6.33 19.13 -10.49
N VAL A 117 5.78 18.67 -11.61
CA VAL A 117 5.20 19.54 -12.64
C VAL A 117 3.68 19.39 -12.61
N LEU A 118 2.97 20.48 -12.34
CA LEU A 118 1.51 20.52 -12.44
C LEU A 118 1.09 20.89 -13.87
N TYR A 119 0.08 20.20 -14.39
CA TYR A 119 -0.61 20.65 -15.59
C TYR A 119 -1.24 22.03 -15.37
N LYS A 120 -1.32 22.84 -16.42
CA LYS A 120 -1.79 24.24 -16.34
C LYS A 120 -3.20 24.34 -15.75
N GLU A 121 -4.07 23.41 -16.12
CA GLU A 121 -5.46 23.34 -15.68
C GLU A 121 -5.54 23.05 -14.17
N VAL A 122 -4.72 22.11 -13.68
CA VAL A 122 -4.62 21.76 -12.25
C VAL A 122 -4.04 22.93 -11.46
N ALA A 123 -2.98 23.57 -11.96
CA ALA A 123 -2.39 24.75 -11.32
C ALA A 123 -3.40 25.90 -11.22
N GLN A 124 -4.22 26.11 -12.26
CA GLN A 124 -5.27 27.12 -12.23
C GLN A 124 -6.39 26.75 -11.24
N ALA A 125 -6.83 25.49 -11.24
CA ALA A 125 -7.84 25.00 -10.31
C ALA A 125 -7.38 25.14 -8.85
N LEU A 126 -6.10 24.86 -8.55
CA LEU A 126 -5.52 25.02 -7.22
C LEU A 126 -5.45 26.49 -6.77
N LEU A 127 -5.19 27.42 -7.70
CA LEU A 127 -5.23 28.87 -7.43
C LEU A 127 -6.66 29.40 -7.21
N ASP A 128 -7.66 28.71 -7.77
CA ASP A 128 -9.07 29.05 -7.71
C ASP A 128 -9.84 28.29 -6.61
N ALA A 129 -9.16 27.39 -5.88
CA ALA A 129 -9.76 26.48 -4.94
C ALA A 129 -10.62 27.16 -3.84
N GLU A 130 -11.74 26.53 -3.54
CA GLU A 130 -12.72 26.88 -2.52
C GLU A 130 -12.90 25.74 -1.49
N PRO A 131 -13.45 26.03 -0.28
CA PRO A 131 -13.76 24.99 0.68
C PRO A 131 -14.74 23.95 0.11
N GLY A 132 -14.34 22.68 0.11
CA GLY A 132 -15.15 21.58 -0.41
C GLY A 132 -14.81 21.14 -1.84
N ASP A 133 -13.85 21.81 -2.50
CA ASP A 133 -13.30 21.36 -3.77
C ASP A 133 -12.43 20.09 -3.63
N GLU A 134 -12.02 19.54 -4.77
CA GLU A 134 -11.28 18.27 -4.88
C GLU A 134 -9.93 18.24 -4.12
N PHE A 135 -9.33 19.40 -3.83
CA PHE A 135 -7.95 19.50 -3.33
C PHE A 135 -7.76 19.25 -1.82
N ASN A 136 -8.82 18.95 -1.05
CA ASN A 136 -8.76 18.67 0.40
C ASN A 136 -7.84 19.63 1.20
N LEU A 137 -7.95 20.93 0.93
CA LEU A 137 -7.11 21.97 1.53
C LEU A 137 -7.71 22.51 2.82
N SER A 138 -6.85 22.81 3.80
CA SER A 138 -7.22 23.57 5.00
C SER A 138 -7.47 25.05 4.68
N ALA A 139 -8.10 25.77 5.62
CA ALA A 139 -8.36 27.20 5.47
C ALA A 139 -7.08 28.05 5.29
N ASP A 140 -6.00 27.66 5.96
CA ASP A 140 -4.70 28.34 5.89
C ASP A 140 -4.02 28.11 4.53
N GLU A 141 -4.12 26.91 3.98
CA GLU A 141 -3.62 26.57 2.64
C GLU A 141 -4.40 27.31 1.55
N LEU A 142 -5.74 27.33 1.64
CA LEU A 142 -6.59 28.13 0.74
C LEU A 142 -6.23 29.62 0.79
N GLY A 143 -5.94 30.16 1.97
CA GLY A 143 -5.46 31.53 2.14
C GLY A 143 -4.11 31.79 1.44
N SER A 144 -3.22 30.81 1.47
CA SER A 144 -1.91 30.86 0.82
C SER A 144 -2.04 30.88 -0.70
N PHE A 145 -2.88 30.02 -1.29
CA PHE A 145 -3.14 30.02 -2.74
C PHE A 145 -3.82 31.30 -3.22
N LYS A 146 -4.78 31.85 -2.46
CA LYS A 146 -5.40 33.16 -2.77
C LYS A 146 -4.39 34.30 -2.77
N THR A 147 -3.41 34.23 -1.89
CA THR A 147 -2.31 35.21 -1.83
C THR A 147 -1.37 35.05 -3.02
N LEU A 148 -1.00 33.82 -3.36
CA LEU A 148 -0.19 33.50 -4.53
C LEU A 148 -0.84 33.99 -5.84
N LYS A 149 -2.14 33.73 -6.03
CA LYS A 149 -2.90 34.22 -7.19
C LYS A 149 -2.82 35.74 -7.35
N LYS A 150 -2.93 36.49 -6.24
CA LYS A 150 -2.80 37.96 -6.25
C LYS A 150 -1.40 38.42 -6.61
N LEU A 151 -0.35 37.71 -6.18
CA LEU A 151 1.05 38.01 -6.51
C LEU A 151 1.33 37.78 -7.99
N LEU A 152 0.87 36.65 -8.54
CA LEU A 152 1.02 36.33 -9.96
C LEU A 152 0.34 37.37 -10.86
N ASN A 153 -0.86 37.81 -10.49
CA ASN A 153 -1.59 38.84 -11.24
C ASN A 153 -0.95 40.25 -11.18
N ARG A 154 -0.06 40.50 -10.21
CA ARG A 154 0.67 41.77 -10.07
C ARG A 154 2.03 41.76 -10.76
N THR A 155 2.53 40.61 -11.17
CA THR A 155 3.87 40.46 -11.74
C THR A 155 3.76 40.37 -13.26
N PRO A 156 4.25 41.36 -14.03
CA PRO A 156 4.27 41.26 -15.49
C PRO A 156 5.14 40.07 -15.91
N HIS A 157 4.68 39.34 -16.93
CA HIS A 157 5.15 38.02 -17.43
C HIS A 157 6.65 37.87 -17.76
N ARG A 158 7.50 38.88 -17.54
CA ARG A 158 8.94 38.87 -17.86
C ARG A 158 9.89 38.72 -16.66
N ALA A 159 9.39 38.66 -15.43
CA ALA A 159 10.26 38.66 -14.24
C ALA A 159 10.45 37.27 -13.59
N ILE A 160 10.01 36.17 -14.22
CA ILE A 160 10.09 34.82 -13.64
C ILE A 160 11.32 34.03 -14.18
N GLU A 161 11.97 34.49 -15.25
CA GLU A 161 13.19 33.83 -15.78
C GLU A 161 14.46 34.14 -14.96
N ASP A 162 14.49 35.21 -14.16
CA ASP A 162 15.71 35.67 -13.45
C ASP A 162 15.83 35.18 -12.00
N VAL A 163 14.90 34.34 -11.50
CA VAL A 163 14.95 33.78 -10.13
C VAL A 163 15.39 32.31 -10.12
N VAL A 164 15.60 31.69 -11.29
CA VAL A 164 16.06 30.30 -11.43
C VAL A 164 17.39 30.26 -12.21
N GLY A 165 18.37 31.04 -11.72
CA GLY A 165 19.76 31.02 -12.18
C GLY A 165 20.70 30.61 -11.07
#